data_AF-A0A0U3QU56-F1
#
_entry.id   AF-A0A0U3QU56-F1
#
_cell.length_a   1.000
_cell.length_b   1.000
_cell.length_c   1.000
_cell.angle_alpha   90.00
_cell.angle_beta   90.00
_cell.angle_gamma   90.00
#
_symmetry.space_group_name_H-M   'P 1'
#
loop_
_entity.id
_entity.type
_entity.pdbx_description
1 polymer ?
#
loop_
_entity_poly.entity_id
_entity_poly.type
_entity_poly.pdbx_seq_one_letter_code
_entity_poly.pdbx_strand_id
1 'polypeptide(L)' 'MFRAQFVVRCVSETSTCIAIASSESFSGWTKTFTDPRLCAAIVDRLTFNGAIIETGTNSYRLAHTIAQQGLS' A
#
# COMPACT_ATOMS: atom_id res chain seq x y z
N MET A 1 -5.37 -11.54 7.85
CA MET A 1 -5.28 -10.13 8.26
C MET A 1 -4.54 -9.38 7.16
N PHE A 2 -5.25 -8.82 6.17
CA PHE A 2 -4.62 -8.08 5.07
C PHE A 2 -4.53 -6.62 5.47
N ARG A 3 -3.34 -6.14 5.85
CA ARG A 3 -3.06 -4.71 6.01
C ARG A 3 -2.50 -4.25 4.68
N ALA A 4 -3.30 -3.56 3.86
CA ALA A 4 -2.76 -2.93 2.67
C ALA A 4 -2.32 -1.49 3.01
N GLN A 5 -1.04 -1.21 2.82
CA GLN A 5 -0.49 0.14 2.92
C GLN A 5 -0.49 0.75 1.52
N PHE A 6 -1.14 1.90 1.39
CA PHE A 6 -1.15 2.68 0.17
C PHE A 6 -0.24 3.88 0.36
N VAL A 7 0.69 4.08 -0.56
CA VAL A 7 1.47 5.31 -0.62
C VAL A 7 1.09 6.05 -1.89
N VAL A 8 0.62 7.29 -1.72
CA VAL A 8 0.29 8.18 -2.84
C VAL A 8 1.27 9.34 -2.82
N ARG A 9 2.04 9.49 -3.91
CA ARG A 9 2.87 10.65 -4.16
C ARG A 9 2.29 11.44 -5.32
N CYS A 10 1.90 12.68 -5.05
CA CYS A 10 1.58 13.67 -6.06
C CYS A 10 2.71 14.72 -6.07
N VAL A 11 3.43 14.84 -7.18
CA VAL A 11 4.27 16.00 -7.48
C VAL A 11 3.44 16.92 -8.41
N SER A 12 3.67 18.23 -8.48
CA SER A 12 3.04 19.17 -9.44
C SER A 12 4.14 19.77 -10.34
N GLU A 13 3.97 20.30 -11.55
CA GLU A 13 2.95 21.14 -12.19
C GLU A 13 2.42 20.53 -13.52
N THR A 14 2.93 19.36 -13.93
CA THR A 14 2.59 18.56 -15.13
C THR A 14 2.73 17.05 -14.86
N SER A 15 2.50 16.64 -13.61
CA SER A 15 3.27 15.55 -12.99
C SER A 15 2.61 14.17 -12.96
N THR A 16 3.45 13.15 -13.06
CA THR A 16 3.15 11.73 -12.86
C THR A 16 2.87 11.43 -11.39
N CYS A 17 1.64 10.97 -11.10
CA CYS A 17 1.26 10.44 -9.80
C CYS A 17 1.65 8.96 -9.70
N ILE A 18 2.26 8.56 -8.60
CA ILE A 18 2.57 7.15 -8.31
C ILE A 18 1.79 6.75 -7.07
N ALA A 19 0.93 5.75 -7.24
CA ALA A 19 0.21 5.08 -6.17
C ALA A 19 0.69 3.64 -6.08
N ILE A 20 1.14 3.22 -4.89
CA ILE A 20 1.58 1.85 -4.62
C ILE A 20 0.67 1.27 -3.54
N ALA A 21 0.10 0.11 -3.82
CA ALA A 21 -0.66 -0.68 -2.86
C ALA A 21 0.15 -1.94 -2.51
N SER A 22 0.50 -2.12 -1.24
CA SER A 22 1.20 -3.30 -0.77
C SER A 22 0.42 -3.98 0.35
N SER A 23 0.24 -5.30 0.28
CA SER A 23 -0.40 -6.10 1.33
C SER A 23 0.54 -6.45 2.49
N GLU A 24 1.81 -6.05 2.41
CA GLU A 24 2.84 -6.29 3.42
C GLU A 24 3.38 -4.94 3.91
N SER A 25 3.81 -4.89 5.17
CA SER A 25 4.41 -3.68 5.73
C SER A 25 5.78 -3.39 5.12
N PHE A 26 6.25 -2.14 5.23
CA PHE A 26 7.60 -1.77 4.78
C PHE A 26 8.70 -2.66 5.35
N SER A 27 8.52 -3.21 6.56
CA SER A 27 9.46 -4.19 7.14
C SER A 27 9.60 -5.48 6.31
N GLY A 28 8.54 -5.90 5.61
CA GLY A 28 8.54 -7.07 4.72
C GLY A 28 9.16 -6.81 3.34
N TRP A 29 9.39 -5.54 2.97
CA TRP A 29 9.96 -5.18 1.67
C TRP A 29 11.42 -5.59 1.51
N THR A 30 12.11 -5.88 2.62
CA THR A 30 13.45 -6.49 2.62
C THR A 30 13.50 -7.87 1.93
N LYS A 31 12.35 -8.56 1.81
CA LYS A 31 12.23 -9.80 1.05
C LYS A 31 12.13 -9.57 -0.46
N THR A 32 11.52 -8.45 -0.86
CA THR A 32 11.31 -8.07 -2.27
C THR A 32 12.52 -7.33 -2.84
N PHE A 33 13.15 -6.49 -2.03
CA PHE A 33 14.38 -5.77 -2.36
C PHE A 33 15.53 -6.35 -1.51
N THR A 34 16.32 -7.22 -2.13
CA THR A 34 17.43 -7.92 -1.47
C THR A 34 18.59 -7.01 -1.09
N ASP A 35 18.72 -5.84 -1.74
CA ASP A 35 19.68 -4.81 -1.36
C ASP A 35 19.08 -3.86 -0.29
N PRO A 36 19.65 -3.80 0.92
CA PRO A 36 19.12 -2.97 2.00
C PRO A 36 19.17 -1.47 1.71
N ARG A 37 20.16 -1.00 0.93
CA ARG A 37 20.30 0.42 0.59
C ARG A 37 19.25 0.83 -0.43
N LEU A 38 18.94 -0.05 -1.39
CA LEU A 38 17.87 0.16 -2.35
C LEU A 38 16.51 0.19 -1.66
N CYS A 39 16.23 -0.75 -0.74
CA CYS A 39 14.99 -0.75 0.03
C CYS A 39 14.82 0.56 0.82
N ALA A 40 15.88 1.01 1.52
CA ALA A 40 15.85 2.26 2.26
C ALA A 40 15.62 3.48 1.36
N ALA A 41 16.31 3.56 0.21
CA ALA A 41 16.16 4.66 -0.73
C ALA A 41 14.76 4.71 -1.37
N ILE A 42 14.14 3.56 -1.64
CA ILE A 42 12.77 3.50 -2.17
C ILE A 42 11.78 3.93 -1.09
N VAL A 43 11.89 3.41 0.13
CA VAL A 43 11.00 3.78 1.24
C VAL A 43 11.12 5.28 1.55
N ASP A 44 12.33 5.83 1.59
CA ASP A 44 12.58 7.26 1.75
C ASP A 44 11.88 8.08 0.64
N ARG A 45 12.08 7.71 -0.62
CA ARG A 45 11.40 8.36 -1.76
C ARG A 45 9.90 8.11 -1.84
N LEU A 46 9.33 7.15 -1.14
CA LEU A 46 7.87 6.97 -1.10
C LEU A 46 7.26 7.77 0.04
N THR A 47 7.94 7.85 1.17
CA THR A 47 7.46 8.54 2.39
C THR A 47 7.75 10.03 2.38
N PHE A 48 8.79 10.49 1.69
CA PHE A 48 9.12 11.91 1.58
C PHE A 48 7.99 12.68 0.87
N ASN A 49 7.17 13.43 1.60
CA ASN A 49 6.03 14.16 1.03
C ASN A 49 4.95 13.26 0.37
N GLY A 50 4.89 11.97 0.74
CA GLY A 50 3.85 11.03 0.35
C GLY A 50 2.86 10.80 1.49
N ALA A 51 1.60 10.50 1.16
CA ALA A 51 0.60 10.13 2.15
C ALA A 51 0.57 8.59 2.31
N ILE A 52 0.71 8.11 3.54
CA ILE A 52 0.50 6.70 3.89
C ILE A 52 -0.95 6.53 4.33
N ILE A 53 -1.70 5.69 3.64
CA ILE A 53 -3.06 5.31 4.00
C ILE A 53 -3.04 3.85 4.43
N GLU A 54 -3.28 3.61 5.71
CA GLU A 54 -3.51 2.26 6.22
C GLU A 54 -4.96 1.86 5.95
N THR A 55 -5.15 0.87 5.09
CA THR A 55 -6.47 0.25 4.94
C THR A 55 -6.71 -0.79 6.02
N GLY A 56 -7.93 -0.80 6.56
CA GLY A 56 -8.34 -1.77 7.56
C GLY A 56 -8.38 -3.21 7.01
N THR A 57 -8.76 -4.14 7.87
CA THR A 57 -8.76 -5.58 7.57
C THR A 57 -9.96 -6.06 6.76
N ASN A 58 -10.90 -5.16 6.47
CA ASN A 58 -12.19 -5.54 5.90
C ASN A 58 -12.05 -5.67 4.38
N SER A 59 -12.18 -6.90 3.89
CA SER A 59 -12.19 -7.19 2.46
C SER A 59 -13.54 -6.81 1.86
N TYR A 60 -13.55 -5.79 0.99
CA TYR A 60 -14.76 -5.39 0.25
C TYR A 60 -15.36 -6.56 -0.54
N ARG A 61 -14.52 -7.33 -1.24
CA ARG A 61 -14.96 -8.49 -2.04
C ARG A 61 -15.66 -9.54 -1.18
N LEU A 62 -15.09 -9.86 -0.02
CA LEU A 62 -15.66 -10.85 0.90
C LEU A 62 -17.00 -10.36 1.46
N ALA A 63 -17.06 -9.11 1.94
CA ALA A 63 -18.30 -8.53 2.45
C ALA A 63 -19.41 -8.51 1.39
N HIS A 64 -19.07 -8.21 0.13
CA HIS A 64 -20.02 -8.22 -0.97
C HIS A 64 -20.54 -9.63 -1.28
N THR A 65 -19.67 -10.65 -1.29
CA THR A 65 -20.09 -12.06 -1.48
C THR A 65 -20.97 -12.55 -0.33
N ILE A 66 -20.63 -12.23 0.92
CA ILE A 66 -21.44 -12.58 2.10
C ILE A 66 -22.84 -11.93 1.99
N ALA A 67 -22.89 -10.65 1.64
CA ALA A 67 -24.14 -9.92 1.46
C ALA A 67 -25.00 -10.51 0.32
N GLN A 68 -24.38 -10.97 -0.77
CA GLN A 68 -25.07 -11.64 -1.87
C GLN A 68 -25.54 -13.06 -1.53
N GLN A 69 -24.86 -13.76 -0.62
CA GLN A 69 -25.21 -15.12 -0.21
C GLN A 69 -26.20 -15.17 0.97
N GLY A 70 -26.58 -14.03 1.55
CA GLY A 70 -27.55 -13.97 2.65
C GLY A 70 -27.06 -14.58 3.97
N LEU A 71 -25.74 -14.80 4.11
CA LEU A 71 -25.14 -15.20 5.38
C LEU A 71 -24.87 -13.95 6.24
N SER A 72 -25.91 -13.30 6.75
CA SER A 72 -25.78 -12.24 7.78
C SER A 72 -26.16 -12.76 9.15
#